data_AF-A0A6P2RI01-F1
#
_entry.id   AF-A0A6P2RI01-F1
#
_cell.length_a   1.000
_cell.length_b   1.000
_cell.length_c   1.000
_cell.angle_alpha   90.00
_cell.angle_beta   90.00
_cell.angle_gamma   90.00
#
_symmetry.space_group_name_H-M   'P 1'
#
loop_
_entity.id
_entity.type
_entity.pdbx_description
1 polymer ?
#
loop_
_entity_poly.entity_id
_entity_poly.type
_entity_poly.pdbx_seq_one_letter_code
_entity_poly.pdbx_strand_id
1 'polypeptide(L)'
;MKWSEEVRQVTGKGLIPDPELIKQLVPGTLDRATINEQLAALKKAIFERALGGELTHHLGYEKGEAKPGGSTNHRNGTSRKRVAIDDDLLDVEIPRDREGTFDPC
;
A
#
# COMPACT_ATOMS: atom_id res chain seq x y z
N MET A 1 -33.04 -22.48 -7.13
CA MET A 1 -32.26 -22.63 -5.88
C MET A 1 -31.62 -21.27 -5.59
N LYS A 2 -32.01 -20.65 -4.48
CA LYS A 2 -31.73 -19.24 -4.15
C LYS A 2 -30.61 -19.25 -3.12
N TRP A 3 -29.39 -18.88 -3.52
CA TRP A 3 -28.28 -18.70 -2.59
C TRP A 3 -28.31 -17.24 -2.13
N SER A 4 -28.76 -17.01 -0.89
CA SER A 4 -28.52 -15.76 -0.19
C SER A 4 -27.40 -16.03 0.82
N GLU A 5 -26.17 -15.72 0.43
CA GLU A 5 -25.12 -15.51 1.41
C GLU A 5 -25.23 -14.06 1.86
N GLU A 6 -25.68 -13.92 3.10
CA GLU A 6 -25.74 -12.67 3.83
C GLU A 6 -24.30 -12.20 4.04
N VAL A 7 -23.81 -11.34 3.15
CA VAL A 7 -22.51 -10.67 3.30
C VAL A 7 -22.61 -9.79 4.54
N ARG A 8 -22.13 -10.30 5.67
CA ARG A 8 -21.97 -9.53 6.89
C ARG A 8 -20.91 -8.46 6.63
N GLN A 9 -21.37 -7.26 6.26
CA GLN A 9 -20.52 -6.09 6.23
C GLN A 9 -20.06 -5.78 7.65
N VAL A 10 -18.81 -6.12 7.95
CA VAL A 10 -18.13 -5.62 9.15
C VAL A 10 -17.78 -4.16 8.86
N THR A 11 -18.70 -3.25 9.13
CA THR A 11 -18.43 -1.81 9.04
C THR A 11 -17.54 -1.41 10.21
N GLY A 12 -16.23 -1.52 10.03
CA GLY A 12 -15.29 -0.70 10.79
C GLY A 12 -15.66 0.77 10.57
N LYS A 13 -15.65 1.58 11.63
CA LYS A 13 -15.91 3.02 11.52
C LYS A 13 -14.87 3.59 10.56
N GLY A 14 -15.29 3.95 9.34
CA GLY A 14 -14.37 4.40 8.30
C GLY A 14 -13.54 5.59 8.77
N LEU A 15 -12.29 5.69 8.30
CA LEU A 15 -11.46 6.86 8.54
C LEU A 15 -12.20 8.09 8.00
N ILE A 16 -12.28 9.15 8.81
CA ILE A 16 -12.69 10.48 8.35
C ILE A 16 -11.40 11.20 7.97
N PRO A 17 -11.11 11.39 6.67
CA PRO A 17 -9.86 12.02 6.25
C PRO A 17 -9.85 13.50 6.67
N ASP A 18 -8.65 14.03 6.92
CA ASP A 18 -8.44 15.47 7.11
C ASP A 18 -9.03 16.25 5.91
N PRO A 19 -9.87 17.28 6.13
CA PRO A 19 -10.38 18.12 5.06
C PRO A 19 -9.30 18.69 4.13
N GLU A 20 -8.09 18.95 4.63
CA GLU A 20 -6.99 19.43 3.81
C GLU A 20 -6.46 18.35 2.87
N LEU A 21 -6.41 17.08 3.31
CA LEU A 21 -6.10 15.96 2.43
C LEU A 21 -7.16 15.79 1.34
N ILE A 22 -8.44 16.02 1.66
CA ILE A 22 -9.51 15.99 0.64
C ILE A 22 -9.30 17.08 -0.40
N LYS A 23 -8.92 18.30 -0.02
CA LYS A 23 -8.61 19.36 -1.00
C LYS A 23 -7.41 19.03 -1.86
N GLN A 24 -6.40 18.35 -1.33
CA GLN A 24 -5.23 17.93 -2.11
C GLN A 24 -5.59 16.85 -3.13
N LEU A 25 -6.41 15.87 -2.74
CA LEU A 25 -6.92 14.82 -3.64
C LEU A 25 -7.95 15.37 -4.63
N VAL A 26 -8.67 16.43 -4.26
CA VAL A 26 -9.78 17.04 -5.03
C VAL A 26 -9.60 18.57 -5.07
N PRO A 27 -8.64 19.10 -5.87
CA PRO A 27 -8.34 20.53 -5.90
C PRO A 27 -9.40 21.39 -6.62
N GLY A 28 -10.44 20.77 -7.20
CA GLY A 28 -11.50 21.46 -7.94
C GLY A 28 -12.62 20.50 -8.34
N THR A 29 -13.41 20.87 -9.36
CA THR A 29 -14.42 19.95 -9.93
C THR A 29 -13.70 18.79 -10.62
N LEU A 30 -13.85 17.59 -10.09
CA LEU A 30 -13.33 16.37 -10.71
C LEU A 30 -14.45 15.62 -11.41
N ASP A 31 -14.13 15.09 -12.59
CA ASP A 31 -14.96 14.07 -13.21
C ASP A 31 -14.73 12.69 -12.55
N ARG A 32 -15.59 11.72 -12.88
CA ARG A 32 -15.51 10.37 -12.32
C ARG A 32 -14.17 9.68 -12.63
N ALA A 33 -13.58 9.97 -13.79
CA ALA A 33 -12.32 9.37 -14.20
C ALA A 33 -11.17 9.82 -13.28
N THR A 34 -11.05 11.13 -13.06
CA THR A 34 -10.01 11.70 -12.20
C THR A 34 -10.17 11.24 -10.75
N ILE A 35 -11.41 11.13 -10.24
CA ILE A 35 -11.66 10.58 -8.90
C ILE A 35 -11.10 9.15 -8.78
N ASN A 36 -11.36 8.30 -9.77
CA ASN A 36 -10.87 6.92 -9.76
C ASN A 36 -9.34 6.85 -9.81
N GLU A 37 -8.69 7.71 -10.61
CA GLU A 37 -7.23 7.80 -10.67
C GLU A 37 -6.61 8.21 -9.32
N GLN A 38 -7.19 9.21 -8.65
CA GLN A 38 -6.72 9.64 -7.32
C GLN A 38 -6.92 8.55 -6.27
N LEU A 39 -8.05 7.85 -6.29
CA LEU A 39 -8.29 6.71 -5.40
C LEU A 39 -7.31 5.56 -5.66
N ALA A 40 -7.02 5.25 -6.92
CA ALA A 40 -6.01 4.25 -7.27
C ALA A 40 -4.61 4.66 -6.77
N ALA A 41 -4.22 5.92 -6.96
CA ALA A 41 -2.95 6.44 -6.44
C ALA A 41 -2.87 6.38 -4.90
N LEU A 42 -3.97 6.71 -4.21
CA LEU A 42 -4.06 6.61 -2.75
C LEU A 42 -3.95 5.15 -2.26
N LYS A 43 -4.69 4.23 -2.89
CA LYS A 43 -4.58 2.78 -2.61
C LYS A 43 -3.11 2.34 -2.77
N LYS A 44 -2.46 2.66 -3.88
CA LYS A 44 -1.04 2.36 -4.14
C LYS A 44 -0.12 2.86 -3.03
N ALA A 45 -0.25 4.13 -2.66
CA ALA A 45 0.58 4.73 -1.63
C ALA A 45 0.42 4.03 -0.26
N ILE A 46 -0.80 3.65 0.11
CA ILE A 46 -1.07 2.92 1.36
C ILE A 46 -0.40 1.54 1.34
N PHE A 47 -0.56 0.77 0.26
CA PHE A 47 0.07 -0.54 0.11
C PHE A 47 1.61 -0.45 0.17
N GLU A 48 2.21 0.45 -0.61
CA GLU A 48 3.67 0.62 -0.63
C GLU A 48 4.23 1.08 0.72
N ARG A 49 3.47 1.90 1.46
CA ARG A 49 3.83 2.32 2.82
C ARG A 49 3.78 1.18 3.83
N ALA A 50 2.78 0.30 3.73
CA ALA A 50 2.65 -0.88 4.57
C ALA A 50 3.80 -1.87 4.30
N LEU A 51 4.02 -2.23 3.04
CA LEU A 51 5.11 -3.11 2.61
C LEU A 51 6.50 -2.56 3.02
N GLY A 52 6.69 -1.24 2.93
CA GLY A 52 7.92 -0.59 3.38
C GLY A 52 8.18 -0.77 4.88
N GLY A 53 7.10 -0.74 5.68
CA GLY A 53 7.13 -1.00 7.12
C GLY A 53 7.35 -2.47 7.46
N GLU A 54 6.77 -3.40 6.69
CA GLU A 54 7.10 -4.82 6.81
C GLU A 54 8.58 -5.09 6.53
N LEU A 55 9.16 -4.46 5.49
CA LEU A 55 10.59 -4.58 5.24
C LEU A 55 11.44 -3.94 6.35
N THR A 56 10.97 -2.84 6.96
CA THR A 56 11.60 -2.30 8.19
C THR A 56 11.63 -3.37 9.27
N HIS A 57 10.50 -4.01 9.55
CA HIS A 57 10.41 -5.03 10.57
C HIS A 57 11.31 -6.24 10.26
N HIS A 58 11.29 -6.72 9.01
CA HIS A 58 12.13 -7.82 8.51
C HIS A 58 13.63 -7.55 8.71
N LEU A 59 14.10 -6.34 8.38
CA LEU A 59 15.51 -5.98 8.47
C LEU A 59 15.94 -5.50 9.86
N GLY A 60 14.99 -5.06 10.69
CA GLY A 60 15.23 -4.51 12.03
C GLY A 60 15.75 -3.07 12.05
N TYR A 61 15.64 -2.32 10.95
CA TYR A 61 16.05 -0.90 10.88
C TYR A 61 15.29 -0.11 9.80
N GLU A 62 15.15 1.21 10.01
CA GLU A 62 14.38 2.07 9.12
C GLU A 62 15.13 2.42 7.83
N LYS A 63 14.36 2.87 6.83
CA LYS A 63 14.95 3.43 5.61
C LYS A 63 15.73 4.71 5.96
N GLY A 64 17.02 4.72 5.63
CA GLY A 64 17.91 5.86 5.87
C GLY A 64 18.68 5.77 7.20
N GLU A 65 18.34 4.80 8.05
CA GLU A 65 19.14 4.50 9.23
C GLU A 65 20.38 3.67 8.89
N ALA A 66 21.40 3.77 9.73
CA ALA A 66 22.59 2.95 9.61
C ALA A 66 22.22 1.48 9.81
N LYS A 67 22.70 0.63 8.90
CA LYS A 67 22.50 -0.82 9.00
C LYS A 67 23.14 -1.36 10.30
N PRO A 68 22.46 -2.26 11.04
CA PRO A 68 23.04 -2.93 12.20
C PRO A 68 24.38 -3.61 11.88
N GLY A 69 25.34 -3.48 12.80
CA GLY A 69 26.66 -4.09 12.67
C GLY A 69 26.56 -5.62 12.54
N GLY A 70 27.33 -6.20 11.61
CA GLY A 70 27.34 -7.64 11.36
C GLY A 70 26.23 -8.15 10.42
N SER A 71 25.24 -7.33 10.07
CA SER A 71 24.24 -7.71 9.07
C SER A 71 24.81 -7.62 7.64
N THR A 72 24.64 -8.66 6.85
CA THR A 72 24.96 -8.69 5.41
C THR A 72 23.78 -8.20 4.58
N ASN A 73 22.56 -8.50 5.02
CA ASN A 73 21.33 -8.14 4.34
C ASN A 73 21.01 -6.63 4.45
N HIS A 74 20.35 -6.09 3.44
CA HIS A 74 19.98 -4.68 3.37
C HIS A 74 18.90 -4.42 2.33
N ARG A 75 18.25 -3.26 2.39
CA ARG A 75 17.32 -2.81 1.36
C ARG A 75 18.00 -2.73 0.00
N ASN A 76 17.36 -3.26 -1.04
CA ASN A 76 17.90 -3.36 -2.39
C ASN A 76 16.87 -2.94 -3.45
N GLY A 77 16.33 -1.74 -3.29
CA GLY A 77 15.35 -1.15 -4.21
C GLY A 77 13.96 -1.76 -4.11
N THR A 78 13.22 -1.68 -5.22
CA THR A 78 11.85 -2.20 -5.37
C THR A 78 11.74 -3.06 -6.63
N SER A 79 10.64 -3.81 -6.73
CA SER A 79 10.23 -4.47 -7.96
C SER A 79 8.73 -4.29 -8.18
N ARG A 80 8.35 -3.96 -9.41
CA ARG A 80 6.96 -3.76 -9.80
C ARG A 80 6.20 -5.09 -9.80
N LYS A 81 5.01 -5.10 -9.18
CA LYS A 81 4.03 -6.18 -9.28
C LYS A 81 2.65 -5.59 -9.56
N ARG A 82 1.86 -6.28 -10.37
CA ARG A 82 0.45 -5.96 -10.55
C ARG A 82 -0.39 -6.83 -9.61
N VAL A 83 -1.17 -6.19 -8.75
CA VAL A 83 -2.01 -6.84 -7.73
C VAL A 83 -3.47 -6.57 -8.06
N ALA A 84 -4.29 -7.61 -8.09
CA ALA A 84 -5.74 -7.46 -8.22
C ALA A 84 -6.34 -7.10 -6.86
N ILE A 85 -7.15 -6.04 -6.82
CA ILE A 85 -7.83 -5.56 -5.61
C ILE A 85 -9.26 -5.21 -6.00
N ASP A 86 -10.21 -5.98 -5.48
CA ASP A 86 -11.62 -5.91 -5.86
C ASP A 86 -11.77 -5.93 -7.40
N ASP A 87 -12.24 -4.84 -7.98
CA ASP A 87 -12.46 -4.68 -9.42
C ASP A 87 -11.31 -3.94 -10.15
N ASP A 88 -10.21 -3.64 -9.45
CA ASP A 88 -9.07 -2.88 -9.97
C ASP A 88 -7.78 -3.73 -10.06
N LEU A 89 -6.90 -3.33 -10.97
CA LEU A 89 -5.51 -3.79 -11.03
C LEU A 89 -4.59 -2.66 -10.61
N LEU A 90 -3.83 -2.89 -9.54
CA LEU A 90 -2.91 -1.91 -8.98
C LEU A 90 -1.46 -2.29 -9.30
N ASP A 91 -0.74 -1.38 -9.96
CA ASP A 91 0.70 -1.51 -10.13
C ASP A 91 1.40 -0.96 -8.88
N VAL A 92 2.03 -1.84 -8.10
CA VAL A 92 2.72 -1.52 -6.84
C VAL A 92 4.22 -1.82 -6.92
N GLU A 93 5.03 -1.01 -6.24
CA GLU A 93 6.46 -1.19 -6.07
C GLU A 93 6.76 -1.94 -4.76
N ILE A 94 7.06 -3.23 -4.85
CA ILE A 94 7.33 -4.08 -3.69
C ILE A 94 8.78 -3.86 -3.26
N PRO A 95 9.04 -3.45 -2.01
CA PRO A 95 10.39 -3.25 -1.52
C PRO A 95 11.10 -4.58 -1.33
N ARG A 96 12.42 -4.59 -1.51
CA ARG A 96 13.23 -5.81 -1.48
C ARG A 96 14.41 -5.72 -0.55
N ASP A 97 14.82 -6.86 -0.03
CA ASP A 97 16.10 -7.07 0.60
C ASP A 97 17.15 -7.60 -0.40
N ARG A 98 18.43 -7.58 -0.02
CA ARG A 98 19.57 -7.97 -0.85
C ARG A 98 19.66 -9.48 -1.01
N GLU A 99 19.31 -10.20 0.03
CA GLU A 99 19.39 -11.67 0.09
C GLU A 99 18.15 -12.34 -0.50
N GLY A 100 17.07 -11.58 -0.75
CA GLY A 100 15.84 -12.11 -1.35
C GLY A 100 15.05 -13.00 -0.40
N THR A 101 15.14 -12.72 0.90
CA THR A 101 14.47 -13.47 1.98
C THR A 101 13.21 -12.78 2.48
N PHE A 102 12.96 -11.54 2.05
CA PHE A 102 11.72 -10.84 2.36
C PHE A 102 10.55 -11.43 1.58
N ASP A 103 9.55 -11.94 2.30
CA ASP A 103 8.28 -12.43 1.76
C ASP A 103 7.15 -11.64 2.43
N PRO A 104 6.56 -10.63 1.75
CA PRO A 104 5.53 -9.79 2.33
C PRO A 104 4.24 -10.58 2.61
N CYS A 105 3.55 -10.22 3.69
CA CYS A 105 2.33 -10.90 4.15
C CYS A 105 1.07 -10.56 3.33
#